data_AF-A0A7X8ZPJ1-F1
#
_entry.id   AF-A0A7X8ZPJ1-F1
#
_cell.length_a   1.000
_cell.length_b   1.000
_cell.length_c   1.000
_cell.angle_alpha   90.00
_cell.angle_beta   90.00
_cell.angle_gamma   90.00
#
_symmetry.space_group_name_H-M   'P 1'
#
loop_
_entity.id
_entity.type
_entity.pdbx_description
1 polymer ?
#
loop_
_entity_poly.entity_id
_entity_poly.type
_entity_poly.pdbx_seq_one_letter_code
_entity_poly.pdbx_strand_id
1 'polypeptide(L)'
;EVKTYFVREDMHLVLEQCAPDGTFQADHFEGRILNPGHAIEGAWFIMNEGLTRNRQDLIDLGLKMLTWEFELGWDYDNNGGIIQYRDALGKSLSEYHQDMKFWWPQCEAAIATLMAYSITKDQKWLDKFEMVDKYISDRFVDHEYGEWYGYFHRDGTLATPIKGNFYKGPFHIPRMYMKCSDIISTML
;
A
#
# COMPACT_ATOMS: atom_id res chain seq x y z
N GLU A 1 -14.05 2.53 -14.14
CA GLU A 1 -14.15 1.19 -13.56
C GLU A 1 -13.77 1.20 -12.08
N VAL A 2 -12.51 1.51 -11.70
CA VAL A 2 -12.08 1.53 -10.28
C VAL A 2 -13.06 2.26 -9.36
N LYS A 3 -13.33 3.54 -9.63
CA LYS A 3 -14.29 4.36 -8.86
C LYS A 3 -15.69 3.77 -8.78
N THR A 4 -16.13 3.08 -9.83
CA THR A 4 -17.52 2.63 -9.99
C THR A 4 -17.76 1.28 -9.33
N TYR A 5 -16.79 0.37 -9.42
CA TYR A 5 -16.98 -1.04 -9.04
C TYR A 5 -16.25 -1.41 -7.75
N PHE A 6 -15.07 -0.84 -7.51
CA PHE A 6 -14.18 -1.33 -6.45
C PHE A 6 -14.18 -0.41 -5.22
N VAL A 7 -14.35 0.89 -5.43
CA VAL A 7 -14.37 1.88 -4.33
C VAL A 7 -15.73 1.87 -3.64
N ARG A 8 -15.72 1.61 -2.33
CA ARG A 8 -16.92 1.54 -1.48
C ARG A 8 -16.96 2.71 -0.52
N GLU A 9 -17.61 3.80 -0.93
CA GLU A 9 -17.71 4.99 -0.09
C GLU A 9 -18.50 4.74 1.20
N ASP A 10 -19.48 3.84 1.17
CA ASP A 10 -20.27 3.43 2.34
C ASP A 10 -19.44 2.70 3.40
N MET A 11 -18.35 2.07 3.00
CA MET A 11 -17.50 1.23 3.84
C MET A 11 -16.09 1.82 4.07
N HIS A 12 -15.75 2.92 3.38
CA HIS A 12 -14.42 3.52 3.36
C HIS A 12 -13.30 2.50 3.05
N LEU A 13 -13.43 1.78 1.94
CA LEU A 13 -12.45 0.78 1.48
C LEU A 13 -12.47 0.62 -0.04
N VAL A 14 -11.48 -0.12 -0.54
CA VAL A 14 -11.33 -0.54 -1.93
C VAL A 14 -11.31 -2.06 -1.98
N LEU A 15 -12.28 -2.65 -2.67
CA LEU A 15 -12.37 -4.10 -2.85
C LEU A 15 -11.27 -4.60 -3.79
N GLU A 16 -10.67 -5.76 -3.49
CA GLU A 16 -9.79 -6.46 -4.44
C GLU A 16 -10.59 -7.07 -5.59
N GLN A 17 -11.82 -7.53 -5.30
CA GLN A 17 -12.72 -8.08 -6.29
C GLN A 17 -14.18 -7.80 -5.94
N CYS A 18 -15.00 -7.78 -6.98
CA CYS A 18 -16.44 -7.63 -6.90
C CYS A 18 -17.10 -8.49 -7.98
N ALA A 19 -18.42 -8.62 -7.92
CA ALA A 19 -19.17 -9.19 -9.04
C ALA A 19 -18.98 -8.32 -10.31
N PRO A 20 -19.26 -8.84 -11.52
CA PRO A 20 -19.09 -8.10 -12.78
C PRO A 20 -19.85 -6.76 -12.86
N ASP A 21 -20.89 -6.59 -12.05
CA ASP A 21 -21.69 -5.36 -11.95
C ASP A 21 -21.23 -4.41 -10.83
N GLY A 22 -20.17 -4.74 -10.10
CA GLY A 22 -19.67 -3.98 -8.94
C GLY A 22 -20.26 -4.43 -7.59
N THR A 23 -21.14 -5.43 -7.57
CA THR A 23 -21.75 -5.89 -6.31
C THR A 23 -20.69 -6.50 -5.38
N PHE A 24 -20.72 -6.10 -4.11
CA PHE A 24 -19.86 -6.67 -3.07
C PHE A 24 -20.33 -8.06 -2.68
N GLN A 25 -19.42 -9.01 -2.74
CA GLN A 25 -19.68 -10.43 -2.50
C GLN A 25 -19.41 -10.80 -1.05
N ALA A 26 -20.23 -10.25 -0.13
CA ALA A 26 -20.04 -10.37 1.32
C ALA A 26 -19.99 -11.82 1.85
N ASP A 27 -20.65 -12.75 1.18
CA ASP A 27 -20.76 -14.15 1.61
C ASP A 27 -19.58 -15.02 1.17
N HIS A 28 -18.65 -14.50 0.36
CA HIS A 28 -17.48 -15.21 -0.14
C HIS A 28 -16.19 -14.65 0.46
N PHE A 29 -15.19 -15.52 0.73
CA PHE A 29 -13.92 -15.10 1.33
C PHE A 29 -13.18 -14.14 0.39
N GLU A 30 -13.10 -14.51 -0.87
CA GLU A 30 -12.45 -13.74 -1.92
C GLU A 30 -13.17 -12.39 -2.10
N GLY A 31 -14.50 -12.36 -1.95
CA GLY A 31 -15.29 -11.14 -2.04
C GLY A 31 -15.02 -10.14 -0.92
N ARG A 32 -14.51 -10.61 0.23
CA ARG A 32 -14.19 -9.77 1.40
C ARG A 32 -12.70 -9.48 1.55
N ILE A 33 -11.83 -10.12 0.76
CA ILE A 33 -10.39 -9.88 0.88
C ILE A 33 -10.08 -8.44 0.44
N LEU A 34 -9.34 -7.74 1.29
CA LEU A 34 -8.72 -6.47 0.99
C LEU A 34 -7.22 -6.66 0.98
N ASN A 35 -6.53 -6.02 0.04
CA ASN A 35 -5.08 -5.94 0.03
C ASN A 35 -4.70 -4.46 0.10
N PRO A 36 -4.46 -3.92 1.32
CA PRO A 36 -4.17 -2.51 1.49
C PRO A 36 -2.97 -2.06 0.66
N GLY A 37 -1.93 -2.89 0.52
CA GLY A 37 -0.78 -2.59 -0.34
C GLY A 37 -1.15 -2.38 -1.81
N HIS A 38 -2.05 -3.20 -2.34
CA HIS A 38 -2.46 -3.14 -3.74
C HIS A 38 -3.38 -1.94 -4.00
N ALA A 39 -4.31 -1.67 -3.07
CA ALA A 39 -5.17 -0.50 -3.17
C ALA A 39 -4.39 0.81 -3.01
N ILE A 40 -3.35 0.84 -2.17
CA ILE A 40 -2.38 1.94 -2.09
C ILE A 40 -1.59 2.11 -3.40
N GLU A 41 -1.18 1.01 -4.05
CA GLU A 41 -0.56 1.06 -5.39
C GLU A 41 -1.51 1.70 -6.41
N GLY A 42 -2.76 1.22 -6.45
CA GLY A 42 -3.80 1.77 -7.31
C GLY A 42 -4.07 3.24 -7.04
N ALA A 43 -4.03 3.66 -5.77
CA ALA A 43 -4.22 5.05 -5.37
C ALA A 43 -3.16 5.97 -6.00
N TRP A 44 -1.88 5.62 -5.93
CA TRP A 44 -0.84 6.48 -6.52
C TRP A 44 -0.79 6.40 -8.05
N PHE A 45 -1.19 5.28 -8.67
CA PHE A 45 -1.44 5.24 -10.12
C PHE A 45 -2.52 6.22 -10.54
N ILE A 46 -3.65 6.24 -9.81
CA ILE A 46 -4.76 7.15 -10.09
C ILE A 46 -4.35 8.61 -9.88
N MET A 47 -3.60 8.93 -8.82
CA MET A 47 -3.05 10.27 -8.61
C MET A 47 -2.11 10.68 -9.75
N ASN A 48 -1.21 9.79 -10.17
CA ASN A 48 -0.28 10.04 -11.27
C ASN A 48 -1.01 10.28 -12.61
N GLU A 49 -2.04 9.50 -12.90
CA GLU A 49 -2.91 9.71 -14.07
C GLU A 49 -3.63 11.06 -13.99
N GLY A 50 -4.12 11.41 -12.79
CA GLY A 50 -4.71 12.72 -12.50
C GLY A 50 -3.77 13.88 -12.79
N LEU A 51 -2.51 13.80 -12.34
CA LEU A 51 -1.48 14.79 -12.63
C LEU A 51 -1.15 14.85 -14.12
N THR A 52 -0.98 13.70 -14.77
CA THR A 52 -0.58 13.60 -16.19
C THR A 52 -1.63 14.23 -17.11
N ARG A 53 -2.92 14.11 -16.75
CA ARG A 53 -4.05 14.57 -17.57
C ARG A 53 -4.73 15.83 -17.04
N ASN A 54 -4.19 16.46 -16.00
CA ASN A 54 -4.81 17.59 -15.29
C ASN A 54 -6.26 17.31 -14.87
N ARG A 55 -6.49 16.14 -14.26
CA ARG A 55 -7.80 15.65 -13.81
C ARG A 55 -7.88 15.63 -12.29
N GLN A 56 -8.40 16.70 -11.70
CA GLN A 56 -8.56 16.84 -10.25
C GLN A 56 -9.42 15.74 -9.64
N ASP A 57 -10.47 15.29 -10.34
CA ASP A 57 -11.34 14.22 -9.86
C ASP A 57 -10.62 12.88 -9.69
N LEU A 58 -9.54 12.63 -10.46
CA LEU A 58 -8.69 11.46 -10.28
C LEU A 58 -7.73 11.66 -9.10
N ILE A 59 -7.13 12.84 -8.96
CA ILE A 59 -6.29 13.18 -7.81
C ILE A 59 -7.08 12.98 -6.51
N ASP A 60 -8.30 13.52 -6.43
CA ASP A 60 -9.17 13.41 -5.27
C ASP A 60 -9.55 11.95 -4.98
N LEU A 61 -9.80 11.14 -6.02
CA LEU A 61 -10.07 9.73 -5.88
C LEU A 61 -8.88 8.96 -5.32
N GLY A 62 -7.67 9.20 -5.84
CA GLY A 62 -6.46 8.55 -5.37
C GLY A 62 -6.13 8.93 -3.93
N LEU A 63 -6.24 10.22 -3.57
CA LEU A 63 -6.04 10.68 -2.18
C LEU A 63 -7.05 10.04 -1.21
N LYS A 64 -8.31 9.90 -1.64
CA LYS A 64 -9.37 9.23 -0.88
C LYS A 64 -9.03 7.75 -0.65
N MET A 65 -8.68 7.01 -1.71
CA MET A 65 -8.27 5.60 -1.62
C MET A 65 -7.07 5.44 -0.68
N LEU A 66 -6.02 6.25 -0.86
CA LEU A 66 -4.83 6.22 0.00
C LEU A 66 -5.18 6.46 1.47
N THR A 67 -6.06 7.42 1.75
CA THR A 67 -6.47 7.73 3.13
C THR A 67 -7.11 6.54 3.79
N TRP A 68 -8.04 5.87 3.13
CA TRP A 68 -8.74 4.71 3.69
C TRP A 68 -7.82 3.50 3.85
N GLU A 69 -7.06 3.19 2.81
CA GLU A 69 -6.26 1.97 2.76
C GLU A 69 -5.02 2.06 3.64
N PHE A 70 -4.46 3.25 3.84
CA PHE A 70 -3.39 3.44 4.82
C PHE A 70 -3.89 3.14 6.24
N GLU A 71 -5.08 3.64 6.61
CA GLU A 71 -5.65 3.40 7.95
C GLU A 71 -6.04 1.93 8.16
N LEU A 72 -6.56 1.25 7.14
CA LEU A 72 -6.87 -0.19 7.19
C LEU A 72 -5.60 -1.06 7.22
N GLY A 73 -4.58 -0.64 6.47
CA GLY A 73 -3.36 -1.41 6.25
C GLY A 73 -2.31 -1.27 7.33
N TRP A 74 -2.11 -0.06 7.86
CA TRP A 74 -1.05 0.18 8.83
C TRP A 74 -1.37 -0.46 10.19
N ASP A 75 -0.47 -1.31 10.69
CA ASP A 75 -0.70 -2.07 11.92
C ASP A 75 -0.23 -1.29 13.16
N TYR A 76 -1.09 -0.40 13.62
CA TYR A 76 -0.83 0.40 14.82
C TYR A 76 -0.59 -0.44 16.08
N ASP A 77 -1.11 -1.67 16.14
CA ASP A 77 -1.01 -2.55 17.30
C ASP A 77 0.33 -3.32 17.39
N ASN A 78 1.08 -3.42 16.30
CA ASN A 78 2.27 -4.28 16.23
C ASN A 78 3.47 -3.61 15.55
N ASN A 79 3.84 -2.44 16.05
CA ASN A 79 5.01 -1.67 15.63
C ASN A 79 4.99 -1.20 14.16
N GLY A 80 3.81 -1.07 13.56
CA GLY A 80 3.62 -0.51 12.22
C GLY A 80 3.80 -1.50 11.07
N GLY A 81 3.92 -0.95 9.87
CA GLY A 81 3.99 -1.69 8.61
C GLY A 81 2.62 -2.06 8.06
N ILE A 82 2.49 -1.94 6.74
CA ILE A 82 1.30 -2.34 6.00
C ILE A 82 1.17 -3.86 6.06
N ILE A 83 0.02 -4.31 6.56
CA ILE A 83 -0.39 -5.71 6.59
C ILE A 83 -0.75 -6.20 5.18
N GLN A 84 -0.46 -7.47 4.90
CA GLN A 84 -0.72 -8.08 3.60
C GLN A 84 -2.22 -8.11 3.23
N TYR A 85 -3.10 -8.57 4.12
CA TYR A 85 -4.54 -8.69 3.87
C TYR A 85 -5.41 -8.29 5.08
N ARG A 86 -6.59 -7.77 4.78
CA ARG A 86 -7.68 -7.51 5.74
C ARG A 86 -9.01 -8.08 5.22
N ASP A 87 -9.96 -8.32 6.12
CA ASP A 87 -11.33 -8.67 5.75
C ASP A 87 -12.22 -7.42 5.79
N ALA A 88 -12.97 -7.18 4.73
CA ALA A 88 -13.87 -6.03 4.57
C ALA A 88 -14.95 -5.90 5.65
N LEU A 89 -15.27 -7.00 6.35
CA LEU A 89 -16.26 -7.06 7.43
C LEU A 89 -15.62 -7.40 8.79
N GLY A 90 -14.29 -7.35 8.90
CA GLY A 90 -13.56 -7.69 10.13
C GLY A 90 -13.66 -9.16 10.55
N LYS A 91 -14.00 -10.06 9.61
CA LYS A 91 -14.05 -11.51 9.85
C LYS A 91 -12.67 -12.15 9.65
N SER A 92 -12.56 -13.44 9.95
CA SER A 92 -11.34 -14.21 9.68
C SER A 92 -11.15 -14.42 8.17
N LEU A 93 -9.91 -14.22 7.70
CA LEU A 93 -9.49 -14.54 6.33
C LEU A 93 -9.07 -15.99 6.18
N SER A 94 -9.05 -16.48 4.93
CA SER A 94 -8.55 -17.80 4.54
C SER A 94 -7.02 -17.85 4.46
N GLU A 95 -6.37 -16.72 4.24
CA GLU A 95 -4.93 -16.62 4.01
C GLU A 95 -4.18 -16.71 5.34
N TYR A 96 -3.45 -17.80 5.55
CA TYR A 96 -2.65 -17.98 6.77
C TYR A 96 -1.51 -16.97 6.93
N HIS A 97 -1.15 -16.25 5.87
CA HIS A 97 -0.15 -15.19 5.84
C HIS A 97 -0.76 -13.79 5.81
N GLN A 98 -2.06 -13.67 6.12
CA GLN A 98 -2.84 -12.42 6.05
C GLN A 98 -2.19 -11.24 6.76
N ASP A 99 -1.57 -11.44 7.92
CA ASP A 99 -1.06 -10.38 8.78
C ASP A 99 0.46 -10.18 8.68
N MET A 100 1.10 -10.93 7.78
CA MET A 100 2.52 -10.77 7.50
C MET A 100 2.83 -9.41 6.87
N LYS A 101 4.10 -9.01 6.99
CA LYS A 101 4.62 -7.75 6.48
C LYS A 101 5.51 -8.06 5.29
N PHE A 102 4.95 -7.85 4.11
CA PHE A 102 5.67 -8.06 2.86
C PHE A 102 6.41 -6.78 2.49
N TRP A 103 7.48 -6.90 1.71
CA TRP A 103 8.31 -5.78 1.29
C TRP A 103 7.57 -4.80 0.37
N TRP A 104 6.83 -5.32 -0.61
CA TRP A 104 6.26 -4.50 -1.68
C TRP A 104 5.16 -3.54 -1.21
N PRO A 105 4.23 -3.88 -0.28
CA PRO A 105 3.24 -2.92 0.22
C PRO A 105 3.89 -1.70 0.88
N GLN A 106 5.06 -1.87 1.51
CA GLN A 106 5.79 -0.76 2.12
C GLN A 106 6.37 0.16 1.04
N CYS A 107 6.89 -0.42 -0.06
CA CYS A 107 7.33 0.35 -1.21
C CYS A 107 6.20 1.22 -1.78
N GLU A 108 5.00 0.66 -1.91
CA GLU A 108 3.85 1.39 -2.46
C GLU A 108 3.35 2.48 -1.52
N ALA A 109 3.33 2.20 -0.21
CA ALA A 109 3.00 3.19 0.79
C ALA A 109 3.99 4.37 0.74
N ALA A 110 5.30 4.12 0.63
CA ALA A 110 6.29 5.17 0.55
C ALA A 110 6.08 6.08 -0.67
N ILE A 111 5.86 5.51 -1.86
CA ILE A 111 5.56 6.28 -3.08
C ILE A 111 4.28 7.10 -2.89
N ALA A 112 3.21 6.44 -2.43
CA ALA A 112 1.89 7.04 -2.36
C ALA A 112 1.82 8.19 -1.35
N THR A 113 2.38 8.04 -0.15
CA THR A 113 2.38 9.08 0.87
C THR A 113 3.25 10.27 0.46
N LEU A 114 4.41 10.02 -0.15
CA LEU A 114 5.27 11.11 -0.63
C LEU A 114 4.64 11.85 -1.81
N MET A 115 3.98 11.14 -2.73
CA MET A 115 3.19 11.75 -3.82
C MET A 115 2.01 12.56 -3.28
N ALA A 116 1.29 12.04 -2.28
CA ALA A 116 0.20 12.77 -1.65
C ALA A 116 0.69 14.06 -0.99
N TYR A 117 1.84 14.02 -0.31
CA TYR A 117 2.48 15.22 0.22
C TYR A 117 2.88 16.19 -0.90
N SER A 118 3.48 15.72 -1.99
CA SER A 118 3.92 16.60 -3.07
C SER A 118 2.76 17.36 -3.74
N ILE A 119 1.60 16.70 -3.86
CA ILE A 119 0.36 17.25 -4.41
C ILE A 119 -0.30 18.24 -3.44
N THR A 120 -0.48 17.83 -2.18
CA THR A 120 -1.37 18.54 -1.23
C THR A 120 -0.62 19.52 -0.33
N LYS A 121 0.68 19.31 -0.13
CA LYS A 121 1.50 19.97 0.90
C LYS A 121 0.98 19.81 2.34
N ASP A 122 0.10 18.82 2.57
CA ASP A 122 -0.43 18.51 3.89
C ASP A 122 0.58 17.66 4.67
N GLN A 123 1.07 18.22 5.78
CA GLN A 123 2.14 17.63 6.60
C GLN A 123 1.84 16.20 7.04
N LYS A 124 0.57 15.82 7.22
CA LYS A 124 0.20 14.46 7.62
C LYS A 124 0.75 13.39 6.68
N TRP A 125 0.90 13.71 5.39
CA TRP A 125 1.41 12.77 4.39
C TRP A 125 2.92 12.63 4.44
N LEU A 126 3.63 13.71 4.78
CA LEU A 126 5.06 13.65 5.04
C LEU A 126 5.33 12.84 6.32
N ASP A 127 4.56 13.08 7.38
CA ASP A 127 4.68 12.30 8.62
C ASP A 127 4.44 10.79 8.36
N LYS A 128 3.41 10.45 7.57
CA LYS A 128 3.16 9.06 7.15
C LYS A 128 4.30 8.49 6.29
N PHE A 129 4.88 9.29 5.39
CA PHE A 129 6.05 8.87 4.61
C PHE A 129 7.25 8.56 5.52
N GLU A 130 7.55 9.42 6.48
CA GLU A 130 8.64 9.23 7.45
C GLU A 130 8.40 7.99 8.32
N MET A 131 7.15 7.73 8.72
CA MET A 131 6.78 6.49 9.43
C MET A 131 7.07 5.23 8.58
N VAL A 132 6.69 5.25 7.30
CA VAL A 132 6.93 4.13 6.38
C VAL A 132 8.42 3.93 6.11
N ASP A 133 9.16 5.02 5.80
CA ASP A 133 10.60 4.99 5.54
C ASP A 133 11.39 4.46 6.75
N LYS A 134 11.03 4.94 7.96
CA LYS A 134 11.61 4.41 9.18
C LYS A 134 11.36 2.91 9.35
N TYR A 135 10.13 2.46 9.12
CA TYR A 135 9.79 1.04 9.24
C TYR A 135 10.55 0.17 8.22
N ILE A 136 10.70 0.66 6.99
CA ILE A 136 11.51 0.04 5.93
C ILE A 136 12.96 -0.09 6.38
N SER A 137 13.57 1.02 6.82
CA SER A 137 14.97 1.08 7.22
C SER A 137 15.28 0.16 8.40
N ASP A 138 14.42 0.17 9.42
CA ASP A 138 14.60 -0.64 10.64
C ASP A 138 14.43 -2.15 10.41
N ARG A 139 13.67 -2.56 9.38
CA ARG A 139 13.25 -3.97 9.21
C ARG A 139 13.75 -4.60 7.93
N PHE A 140 13.52 -3.97 6.79
CA PHE A 140 13.70 -4.62 5.50
C PHE A 140 15.14 -4.51 4.98
N VAL A 141 15.80 -3.38 5.20
CA VAL A 141 17.15 -3.12 4.66
C VAL A 141 18.16 -4.06 5.30
N ASP A 142 18.86 -4.86 4.48
CA ASP A 142 20.00 -5.64 4.94
C ASP A 142 21.32 -4.90 4.69
N HIS A 143 21.88 -4.35 5.75
CA HIS A 143 23.15 -3.62 5.70
C HIS A 143 24.39 -4.53 5.59
N GLU A 144 24.26 -5.84 5.81
CA GLU A 144 25.39 -6.78 5.73
C GLU A 144 25.63 -7.24 4.29
N TYR A 145 24.57 -7.68 3.61
CA TYR A 145 24.67 -8.26 2.25
C TYR A 145 24.03 -7.40 1.16
N GLY A 146 23.44 -6.26 1.52
CA GLY A 146 22.70 -5.40 0.60
C GLY A 146 21.32 -5.94 0.23
N GLU A 147 20.55 -5.12 -0.47
CA GLU A 147 19.14 -5.39 -0.80
C GLU A 147 18.27 -5.50 0.47
N TRP A 148 17.03 -5.98 0.35
CA TRP A 148 16.06 -6.08 1.44
C TRP A 148 15.63 -7.52 1.68
N TYR A 149 15.40 -7.87 2.94
CA TYR A 149 14.56 -9.02 3.26
C TYR A 149 13.16 -8.85 2.64
N GLY A 150 12.49 -9.96 2.34
CA GLY A 150 11.18 -9.91 1.69
C GLY A 150 9.99 -9.96 2.66
N TYR A 151 10.11 -10.71 3.74
CA TYR A 151 8.95 -11.22 4.46
C TYR A 151 9.21 -11.28 5.95
N PHE A 152 8.33 -10.63 6.72
CA PHE A 152 8.31 -10.69 8.17
C PHE A 152 6.97 -11.22 8.67
N HIS A 153 6.99 -11.94 9.78
CA HIS A 153 5.78 -12.22 10.54
C HIS A 153 5.22 -10.92 11.13
N ARG A 154 3.95 -10.95 11.57
CA ARG A 154 3.29 -9.76 12.11
C ARG A 154 4.04 -9.13 13.28
N ASP A 155 4.64 -9.97 14.15
CA ASP A 155 5.45 -9.55 15.30
C ASP A 155 6.82 -8.93 14.93
N GLY A 156 7.14 -8.85 13.64
CA GLY A 156 8.38 -8.28 13.14
C GLY A 156 9.57 -9.25 13.17
N THR A 157 9.36 -10.54 13.46
CA THR A 157 10.39 -11.56 13.27
C THR A 157 10.57 -11.90 11.78
N LEU A 158 11.82 -12.11 11.35
CA LEU A 158 12.14 -12.41 9.96
C LEU A 158 11.62 -13.80 9.59
N ALA A 159 10.73 -13.87 8.59
CA ALA A 159 10.14 -15.14 8.18
C ALA A 159 11.10 -15.95 7.28
N THR A 160 11.89 -15.26 6.44
CA THR A 160 12.88 -15.89 5.58
C THR A 160 13.99 -14.91 5.16
N PRO A 161 15.27 -15.33 5.15
CA PRO A 161 16.39 -14.46 4.80
C PRO A 161 16.60 -14.30 3.28
N ILE A 162 15.79 -14.95 2.44
CA ILE A 162 15.95 -14.88 0.98
C ILE A 162 15.73 -13.46 0.46
N LYS A 163 16.55 -13.03 -0.49
CA LYS A 163 16.48 -11.69 -1.12
C LYS A 163 15.69 -11.66 -2.42
N GLY A 164 15.41 -12.83 -2.98
CA GLY A 164 14.59 -12.98 -4.18
C GLY A 164 13.94 -14.34 -4.25
N ASN A 165 12.81 -14.41 -4.95
CA ASN A 165 12.09 -15.63 -5.27
C ASN A 165 11.20 -15.40 -6.51
N PHE A 166 10.23 -16.28 -6.77
CA PHE A 166 9.30 -16.14 -7.89
C PHE A 166 8.50 -14.83 -7.88
N TYR A 167 8.31 -14.20 -6.72
CA TYR A 167 7.51 -12.98 -6.54
C TYR A 167 8.35 -11.75 -6.19
N LYS A 168 9.53 -11.93 -5.59
CA LYS A 168 10.46 -10.86 -5.23
C LYS A 168 11.65 -10.81 -6.18
N GLY A 169 11.74 -9.72 -6.93
CA GLY A 169 12.86 -9.39 -7.80
C GLY A 169 13.14 -7.88 -7.81
N PRO A 170 14.05 -7.40 -8.68
CA PRO A 170 14.49 -6.01 -8.73
C PRO A 170 13.45 -5.11 -9.41
N PHE A 171 12.26 -5.00 -8.82
CA PHE A 171 11.16 -4.20 -9.35
C PHE A 171 10.67 -3.17 -8.33
N HIS A 172 9.87 -3.59 -7.34
CA HIS A 172 9.25 -2.65 -6.38
C HIS A 172 10.28 -1.77 -5.65
N ILE A 173 11.39 -2.35 -5.17
CA ILE A 173 12.40 -1.62 -4.38
C ILE A 173 13.13 -0.57 -5.23
N PRO A 174 13.78 -0.93 -6.36
CA PRO A 174 14.40 0.09 -7.23
C PRO A 174 13.39 1.12 -7.74
N ARG A 175 12.18 0.69 -8.13
CA ARG A 175 11.12 1.59 -8.61
C ARG A 175 10.74 2.62 -7.55
N MET A 176 10.56 2.19 -6.31
CA MET A 176 10.23 3.08 -5.20
C MET A 176 11.31 4.15 -5.01
N TYR A 177 12.59 3.77 -4.93
CA TYR A 177 13.65 4.76 -4.77
C TYR A 177 13.72 5.74 -5.95
N MET A 178 13.61 5.26 -7.19
CA MET A 178 13.58 6.14 -8.37
C MET A 178 12.39 7.10 -8.32
N LYS A 179 11.18 6.58 -8.04
CA LYS A 179 9.97 7.40 -7.96
C LYS A 179 10.01 8.42 -6.84
N CYS A 180 10.46 8.04 -5.65
CA CYS A 180 10.61 8.96 -4.53
C CYS A 180 11.64 10.05 -4.86
N SER A 181 12.77 9.70 -5.48
CA SER A 181 13.78 10.67 -5.92
C SER A 181 13.23 11.65 -6.95
N ASP A 182 12.47 11.17 -7.93
CA ASP A 182 11.81 12.02 -8.94
C ASP A 182 10.86 13.00 -8.25
N ILE A 183 9.99 12.50 -7.35
CA ILE A 183 9.03 13.33 -6.60
C ILE A 183 9.76 14.41 -5.78
N ILE A 184 10.79 14.04 -5.03
CA ILE A 184 11.58 14.99 -4.23
C ILE A 184 12.21 16.06 -5.13
N SER A 185 12.75 15.67 -6.29
CA SER A 185 13.37 16.60 -7.23
C SER A 185 12.38 17.63 -7.78
N THR A 186 11.08 17.32 -7.84
CA THR A 186 10.04 18.28 -8.24
C THR A 186 9.63 19.26 -7.14
N MET A 187 10.04 19.01 -5.88
CA MET A 187 9.71 19.85 -4.72
C MET A 187 10.82 20.83 -4.33
N LEU A 188 12.02 20.65 -4.87
CA LEU A 188 13.19 21.51 -4.70
C LEU A 188 13.19 22.65 -5.74
#